data_AF-A0A9N8H5V9-F1
#
_entry.id   AF-A0A9N8H5V9-F1
#
_cell.length_a   1.000
_cell.length_b   1.000
_cell.length_c   1.000
_cell.angle_alpha   90.00
_cell.angle_beta   90.00
_cell.angle_gamma   90.00
#
_symmetry.space_group_name_H-M   'P 1'
#
loop_
_entity.id
_entity.type
_entity.pdbx_description
1 polymer ?
#
loop_
_entity_poly.entity_id
_entity_poly.type
_entity_poly.pdbx_seq_one_letter_code
_entity_poly.pdbx_strand_id
1 'polypeptide(L)'
;MKWALCAFAASVAYLVSAKNTLTVVTINFGCRDLYPLAACDNCQTRFDLMAAAINGGSNIEGLPNLDEVDVVVAQELGTDAQNFAQISSALSNRGLIHTTGEPSPRAGDRICRSPIVFHGNVKDIAGYITGLDNGGLVTWSRYPILETLMQNWCGHNLPTPAGYLLTLLDVGEGRVAAIFNLHAMPNYDFGIPGSAETIRTYQFGEVSGLADKLLESFRGSSNAAFSVILGGDFNEDAYHFQSHDDSANCGLITNDQVFQKFHSVGLGLLGACQTGIIGKPTWDPTNNDLADRFSEDSTHQVLDYLIQHSSSSSSSNPVNVVTTLKTKEPWSGQFCHDTTLGEAKPNNLYRASAYALSDHNLVTATFTLPDSSGASTWAARIAFNNAVRSWNSGIVDEAACGQQGTVCWTDDDCCNSAYSWNGIGQTCNGIYCAPCAELGQSCGAQLEGSDCCGYYDFTSGEGLHCQKTDDLFSLDARCVHKFDRGTYCLWDGECKSNNCNWLFKCD
;
A
#
# COMPACT_ATOMS: atom_id res chain seq x y z
N MET A 1 23.25 47.11 -29.57
CA MET A 1 22.82 46.98 -28.16
C MET A 1 21.31 46.94 -28.11
N LYS A 2 20.72 45.73 -28.04
CA LYS A 2 19.28 45.52 -27.83
C LYS A 2 19.11 44.94 -26.43
N TRP A 3 18.42 45.68 -25.56
CA TRP A 3 18.02 45.22 -24.24
C TRP A 3 16.86 44.24 -24.42
N ALA A 4 17.05 42.99 -24.00
CA ALA A 4 16.00 42.01 -23.86
C ALA A 4 15.37 42.18 -22.46
N LEU A 5 14.10 42.59 -22.44
CA LEU A 5 13.24 42.50 -21.26
C LEU A 5 12.93 41.02 -21.03
N CYS A 6 13.50 40.44 -19.97
CA CYS A 6 12.98 39.21 -19.37
C CYS A 6 11.63 39.55 -18.72
N ALA A 7 10.55 39.05 -19.30
CA ALA A 7 9.26 39.00 -18.64
C ALA A 7 9.35 37.97 -17.51
N PHE A 8 9.45 38.46 -16.27
CA PHE A 8 9.12 37.66 -15.09
C PHE A 8 7.63 37.30 -15.20
N ALA A 9 7.33 36.02 -15.48
CA ALA A 9 6.02 35.48 -15.22
C ALA A 9 5.78 35.60 -13.71
N ALA A 10 4.96 36.56 -13.31
CA ALA A 10 4.48 36.64 -11.95
C ALA A 10 3.67 35.37 -11.68
N SER A 11 4.25 34.45 -10.92
CA SER A 11 3.54 33.33 -10.31
C SER A 11 2.35 33.93 -9.57
N VAL A 12 1.14 33.64 -10.02
CA VAL A 12 -0.07 33.92 -9.24
C VAL A 12 0.05 33.05 -8.00
N ALA A 13 0.60 33.62 -6.93
CA ALA A 13 0.57 33.02 -5.61
C ALA A 13 -0.91 33.02 -5.19
N TYR A 14 -1.59 31.92 -5.46
CA TYR A 14 -2.87 31.63 -4.81
C TYR A 14 -2.57 31.59 -3.31
N LEU A 15 -2.97 32.66 -2.61
CA LEU A 15 -2.97 32.71 -1.15
C LEU A 15 -4.07 31.76 -0.67
N VAL A 16 -3.76 30.47 -0.62
CA VAL A 16 -4.58 29.50 0.11
C VAL A 16 -4.42 29.87 1.58
N SER A 17 -5.51 30.28 2.23
CA SER A 17 -5.51 30.51 3.68
C SER A 17 -5.02 29.24 4.36
N ALA A 18 -4.03 29.39 5.23
CA ALA A 18 -3.50 28.29 6.02
C ALA A 18 -4.64 27.59 6.78
N LYS A 19 -4.90 26.33 6.42
CA LYS A 19 -5.78 25.44 7.17
C LYS A 19 -4.94 24.66 8.17
N ASN A 20 -5.50 24.38 9.34
CA ASN A 20 -4.91 23.45 10.30
C ASN A 20 -5.37 22.00 10.07
N THR A 21 -6.04 21.76 8.95
CA THR A 21 -6.54 20.45 8.55
C THR A 21 -6.28 20.22 7.08
N LEU A 22 -6.21 18.94 6.71
CA LEU A 22 -6.14 18.47 5.33
C LEU A 22 -7.25 17.45 5.10
N THR A 23 -8.20 17.76 4.22
CA THR A 23 -9.29 16.83 3.87
C THR A 23 -8.91 16.06 2.61
N VAL A 24 -8.82 14.74 2.73
CA VAL A 24 -8.45 13.83 1.64
C VAL A 24 -9.65 12.96 1.29
N VAL A 25 -9.83 12.72 -0.01
CA VAL A 25 -10.79 11.73 -0.54
C VAL A 25 -10.00 10.64 -1.24
N THR A 26 -10.35 9.38 -0.99
CA THR A 26 -9.95 8.25 -1.85
C THR A 26 -11.15 7.69 -2.59
N ILE A 27 -10.93 7.30 -3.83
CA ILE A 27 -11.95 6.71 -4.71
C ILE A 27 -11.30 5.75 -5.71
N ASN A 28 -11.64 4.48 -5.60
CA ASN A 28 -11.45 3.53 -6.70
C ASN A 28 -12.52 3.84 -7.76
N PHE A 29 -12.14 4.07 -9.01
CA PHE A 29 -13.09 4.39 -10.09
C PHE A 29 -13.65 3.14 -10.78
N GLY A 30 -13.15 1.94 -10.53
CA GLY A 30 -13.58 0.72 -11.19
C GLY A 30 -13.45 0.77 -12.73
N CYS A 31 -12.56 1.61 -13.28
CA CYS A 31 -12.36 1.75 -14.72
C CYS A 31 -11.06 1.07 -15.14
N ARG A 32 -11.20 -0.21 -15.47
CA ARG A 32 -10.05 -1.06 -15.77
C ARG A 32 -9.56 -0.84 -17.20
N ASP A 33 -10.47 -0.53 -18.12
CA ASP A 33 -10.21 -0.32 -19.56
C ASP A 33 -9.32 -1.42 -20.19
N LEU A 34 -9.38 -2.62 -19.59
CA LEU A 34 -8.62 -3.77 -20.00
C LEU A 34 -9.44 -4.60 -20.95
N TYR A 35 -8.87 -5.09 -22.04
CA TYR A 35 -9.55 -6.08 -22.86
C TYR A 35 -9.62 -7.41 -22.10
N PRO A 36 -10.79 -8.06 -22.01
CA PRO A 36 -12.03 -7.72 -22.71
C PRO A 36 -13.10 -6.97 -21.88
N LEU A 37 -12.77 -6.53 -20.66
CA LEU A 37 -13.67 -5.81 -19.74
C LEU A 37 -13.98 -4.37 -20.15
N ALA A 38 -13.17 -3.73 -21.00
CA ALA A 38 -13.35 -2.35 -21.45
C ALA A 38 -14.75 -2.09 -22.04
N ALA A 39 -15.36 -3.10 -22.69
CA ALA A 39 -16.70 -3.01 -23.26
C ALA A 39 -17.83 -3.03 -22.20
N CYS A 40 -17.53 -3.38 -20.95
CA CYS A 40 -18.50 -3.54 -19.88
C CYS A 40 -18.22 -2.74 -18.60
N ASP A 41 -17.08 -2.05 -18.52
CA ASP A 41 -16.78 -1.12 -17.42
C ASP A 41 -17.61 0.17 -17.51
N ASN A 42 -18.14 0.52 -18.69
CA ASN A 42 -18.90 1.75 -18.92
C ASN A 42 -18.15 3.03 -18.50
N CYS A 43 -16.81 3.04 -18.57
CA CYS A 43 -15.96 4.11 -18.06
C CYS A 43 -16.41 5.50 -18.51
N GLN A 44 -16.58 5.71 -19.83
CA GLN A 44 -16.95 7.01 -20.38
C GLN A 44 -18.28 7.54 -19.81
N THR A 45 -19.32 6.70 -19.77
CA THR A 45 -20.62 7.07 -19.20
C THR A 45 -20.48 7.49 -17.73
N ARG A 46 -19.73 6.71 -16.94
CA ARG A 46 -19.55 6.99 -15.51
C ARG A 46 -18.70 8.25 -15.30
N PHE A 47 -17.64 8.45 -16.05
CA PHE A 47 -16.81 9.66 -15.98
C PHE A 47 -17.59 10.93 -16.36
N ASP A 48 -18.46 10.86 -17.38
CA ASP A 48 -19.28 12.01 -17.75
C ASP A 48 -20.28 12.39 -16.66
N LEU A 49 -20.90 11.38 -16.03
CA LEU A 49 -21.81 11.58 -14.90
C LEU A 49 -21.06 12.13 -13.68
N MET A 50 -19.91 11.56 -13.32
CA MET A 50 -19.08 12.05 -12.22
C MET A 50 -18.58 13.47 -12.46
N ALA A 51 -18.13 13.81 -13.68
CA ALA A 51 -17.71 15.17 -14.02
C ALA A 51 -18.87 16.16 -13.90
N ALA A 52 -20.08 15.77 -14.29
CA ALA A 52 -21.28 16.58 -14.08
C ALA A 52 -21.56 16.78 -12.57
N ALA A 53 -21.35 15.75 -11.74
CA ALA A 53 -21.46 15.85 -10.28
C ALA A 53 -20.50 16.89 -9.70
N ILE A 54 -19.21 16.76 -10.07
CA ILE A 54 -18.12 17.60 -9.59
C ILE A 54 -18.37 19.07 -9.94
N ASN A 55 -18.97 19.34 -11.09
CA ASN A 55 -19.37 20.68 -11.53
C ASN A 55 -20.68 21.19 -10.86
N GLY A 56 -21.23 20.49 -9.87
CA GLY A 56 -22.41 20.92 -9.11
C GLY A 56 -23.75 20.45 -9.68
N GLY A 57 -23.76 19.40 -10.51
CA GLY A 57 -25.00 18.79 -10.99
C GLY A 57 -25.84 18.23 -9.85
N SER A 58 -27.14 18.53 -9.83
CA SER A 58 -28.06 18.16 -8.73
C SER A 58 -28.60 16.72 -8.80
N ASN A 59 -28.25 15.98 -9.85
CA ASN A 59 -28.74 14.62 -10.09
C ASN A 59 -27.87 13.53 -9.44
N ILE A 60 -26.89 13.90 -8.61
CA ILE A 60 -25.94 12.98 -7.99
C ILE A 60 -25.95 13.16 -6.48
N GLU A 61 -25.76 12.05 -5.78
CA GLU A 61 -25.70 11.92 -4.33
C GLU A 61 -24.36 11.29 -3.93
N GLY A 62 -23.98 11.48 -2.67
CA GLY A 62 -22.77 10.90 -2.08
C GLY A 62 -21.48 11.67 -2.34
N LEU A 63 -21.42 12.58 -3.31
CA LEU A 63 -20.21 13.41 -3.50
C LEU A 63 -19.97 14.29 -2.26
N PRO A 64 -18.75 14.30 -1.69
CA PRO A 64 -18.44 15.15 -0.54
C PRO A 64 -18.44 16.63 -0.94
N ASN A 65 -18.47 17.53 0.04
CA ASN A 65 -18.33 18.95 -0.24
C ASN A 65 -16.93 19.24 -0.82
N LEU A 66 -16.82 19.29 -2.14
CA LEU A 66 -15.54 19.47 -2.81
C LEU A 66 -14.86 20.80 -2.50
N ASP A 67 -15.56 21.82 -2.00
CA ASP A 67 -14.94 23.08 -1.54
C ASP A 67 -14.09 22.87 -0.28
N GLU A 68 -14.36 21.81 0.48
CA GLU A 68 -13.61 21.43 1.68
C GLU A 68 -12.51 20.41 1.39
N VAL A 69 -12.66 19.60 0.33
CA VAL A 69 -11.67 18.60 -0.10
C VAL A 69 -10.41 19.26 -0.63
N ASP A 70 -9.26 18.86 -0.08
CA ASP A 70 -7.95 19.40 -0.46
C ASP A 70 -7.18 18.49 -1.42
N VAL A 71 -7.35 17.17 -1.28
CA VAL A 71 -6.66 16.15 -2.07
C VAL A 71 -7.63 15.04 -2.47
N VAL A 72 -7.55 14.59 -3.71
CA VAL A 72 -8.21 13.38 -4.21
C VAL A 72 -7.13 12.41 -4.64
N VAL A 73 -7.12 11.21 -4.06
CA VAL A 73 -6.32 10.07 -4.53
C VAL A 73 -7.25 9.08 -5.21
N ALA A 74 -6.94 8.70 -6.44
CA ALA A 74 -7.79 7.84 -7.25
C ALA A 74 -7.07 6.57 -7.70
N GLN A 75 -7.83 5.49 -7.74
CA GLN A 75 -7.41 4.17 -8.20
C GLN A 75 -8.27 3.70 -9.38
N GLU A 76 -7.83 2.66 -10.07
CA GLU A 76 -8.48 2.08 -11.26
C GLU A 76 -8.87 3.11 -12.33
N LEU A 77 -7.91 3.96 -12.68
CA LEU A 77 -7.92 4.73 -13.92
C LEU A 77 -7.00 4.05 -14.94
N GLY A 78 -7.28 2.78 -15.26
CA GLY A 78 -6.47 1.93 -16.15
C GLY A 78 -6.44 2.35 -17.62
N THR A 79 -6.73 3.61 -17.91
CA THR A 79 -6.97 4.20 -19.22
C THR A 79 -6.06 5.41 -19.44
N ASP A 80 -5.99 5.95 -20.65
CA ASP A 80 -5.22 7.16 -20.94
C ASP A 80 -5.84 8.41 -20.28
N ALA A 81 -5.03 9.41 -19.92
CA ALA A 81 -5.52 10.66 -19.29
C ALA A 81 -6.60 11.41 -20.09
N GLN A 82 -6.58 11.27 -21.42
CA GLN A 82 -7.58 11.85 -22.30
C GLN A 82 -8.99 11.31 -22.06
N ASN A 83 -9.13 10.06 -21.58
CA ASN A 83 -10.41 9.39 -21.39
C ASN A 83 -11.11 9.81 -20.09
N PHE A 84 -10.36 10.36 -19.11
CA PHE A 84 -10.92 10.98 -17.90
C PHE A 84 -10.62 12.49 -17.79
N ALA A 85 -10.25 13.15 -18.90
CA ALA A 85 -9.94 14.58 -18.91
C ALA A 85 -11.09 15.48 -18.41
N GLN A 86 -12.33 15.04 -18.57
CA GLN A 86 -13.53 15.69 -18.03
C GLN A 86 -13.56 15.70 -16.49
N ILE A 87 -13.08 14.63 -15.84
CA ILE A 87 -12.93 14.57 -14.38
C ILE A 87 -11.86 15.56 -13.93
N SER A 88 -10.68 15.49 -14.55
CA SER A 88 -9.56 16.39 -14.27
C SER A 88 -9.96 17.87 -14.44
N SER A 89 -10.70 18.17 -15.51
CA SER A 89 -11.21 19.53 -15.77
C SER A 89 -12.21 19.97 -14.71
N ALA A 90 -13.14 19.09 -14.32
CA ALA A 90 -14.12 19.39 -13.29
C ALA A 90 -13.46 19.61 -11.92
N LEU A 91 -12.49 18.77 -11.52
CA LEU A 91 -11.74 18.93 -10.26
C LEU A 91 -10.90 20.22 -10.27
N SER A 92 -10.27 20.55 -11.39
CA SER A 92 -9.54 21.80 -11.59
C SER A 92 -10.44 23.03 -11.44
N ASN A 93 -11.66 23.00 -11.98
CA ASN A 93 -12.67 24.06 -11.78
C ASN A 93 -13.08 24.22 -10.31
N ARG A 94 -12.97 23.15 -9.50
CA ARG A 94 -13.19 23.20 -8.05
C ARG A 94 -11.92 23.63 -7.29
N GLY A 95 -10.80 23.85 -7.97
CA GLY A 95 -9.53 24.35 -7.42
C GLY A 95 -8.48 23.28 -7.10
N LEU A 96 -8.71 22.01 -7.44
CA LEU A 96 -7.69 20.97 -7.37
C LEU A 96 -6.83 20.98 -8.65
N ILE A 97 -5.99 22.00 -8.77
CA ILE A 97 -5.27 22.33 -10.01
C ILE A 97 -3.91 21.63 -10.14
N HIS A 98 -3.37 21.06 -9.05
CA HIS A 98 -2.12 20.33 -9.08
C HIS A 98 -2.40 18.84 -9.25
N THR A 99 -1.72 18.18 -10.18
CA THR A 99 -1.96 16.76 -10.48
C THR A 99 -0.67 16.03 -10.79
N THR A 100 -0.64 14.73 -10.50
CA THR A 100 0.43 13.82 -10.95
C THR A 100 0.36 13.54 -12.46
N GLY A 101 -0.74 13.93 -13.12
CA GLY A 101 -0.89 13.85 -14.58
C GLY A 101 -1.43 12.49 -15.03
N GLU A 102 -0.68 11.84 -15.91
CA GLU A 102 -1.03 10.53 -16.44
C GLU A 102 -1.14 9.47 -15.33
N PRO A 103 -1.99 8.44 -15.48
CA PRO A 103 -2.03 7.33 -14.54
C PRO A 103 -0.71 6.56 -14.49
N SER A 104 -0.37 6.14 -13.28
CA SER A 104 0.90 5.50 -12.92
C SER A 104 0.67 4.44 -11.84
N PRO A 105 1.67 3.60 -11.52
CA PRO A 105 2.94 3.45 -12.22
C PRO A 105 2.77 2.85 -13.62
N ARG A 106 3.74 3.05 -14.51
CA ARG A 106 3.87 2.42 -15.83
C ARG A 106 4.93 1.33 -15.79
N ALA A 107 4.99 0.49 -16.82
CA ALA A 107 5.97 -0.60 -16.89
C ALA A 107 7.45 -0.14 -16.80
N GLY A 108 7.74 1.10 -17.23
CA GLY A 108 9.08 1.70 -17.15
C GLY A 108 9.35 2.48 -15.87
N ASP A 109 8.35 2.63 -14.99
CA ASP A 109 8.55 3.26 -13.68
C ASP A 109 9.34 2.32 -12.77
N ARG A 110 9.72 2.81 -11.60
CA ARG A 110 10.68 2.10 -10.72
C ARG A 110 10.13 0.73 -10.34
N ILE A 111 11.02 -0.27 -10.35
CA ILE A 111 10.77 -1.64 -9.91
C ILE A 111 11.89 -1.98 -8.92
N CYS A 112 11.59 -2.88 -7.99
CA CYS A 112 12.57 -3.42 -7.05
C CYS A 112 13.67 -4.19 -7.79
N ARG A 113 14.85 -4.33 -7.17
CA ARG A 113 16.01 -4.90 -7.88
C ARG A 113 15.79 -6.38 -8.19
N SER A 114 15.10 -7.06 -7.28
CA SER A 114 14.72 -8.46 -7.38
C SER A 114 13.20 -8.58 -7.18
N PRO A 115 12.38 -8.31 -8.21
CA PRO A 115 10.94 -8.43 -8.06
C PRO A 115 10.56 -9.88 -7.75
N ILE A 116 9.68 -10.05 -6.77
CA ILE A 116 9.13 -11.34 -6.37
C ILE A 116 8.00 -11.67 -7.34
N VAL A 117 8.31 -12.51 -8.31
CA VAL A 117 7.31 -13.04 -9.24
C VAL A 117 6.88 -14.40 -8.72
N PHE A 118 5.63 -14.53 -8.29
CA PHE A 118 5.13 -15.84 -7.88
C PHE A 118 4.77 -16.60 -9.16
N HIS A 119 5.56 -17.62 -9.46
CA HIS A 119 5.39 -18.41 -10.67
C HIS A 119 4.23 -19.42 -10.51
N GLY A 120 3.14 -19.18 -11.23
CA GLY A 120 2.07 -20.14 -11.50
C GLY A 120 1.80 -20.25 -13.01
N ASN A 121 0.77 -21.00 -13.42
CA ASN A 121 0.27 -21.02 -14.81
C ASN A 121 -0.37 -19.68 -15.26
N VAL A 122 0.09 -18.55 -14.71
CA VAL A 122 -0.34 -17.18 -15.00
C VAL A 122 -0.22 -16.84 -16.48
N LYS A 123 0.65 -17.55 -17.23
CA LYS A 123 0.84 -17.37 -18.68
C LYS A 123 -0.44 -17.49 -19.49
N ASP A 124 -1.38 -18.34 -19.09
CA ASP A 124 -2.60 -18.56 -19.88
C ASP A 124 -3.61 -17.41 -19.67
N ILE A 125 -3.72 -16.84 -18.46
CA ILE A 125 -4.61 -15.70 -18.17
C ILE A 125 -4.00 -14.38 -18.64
N ALA A 126 -2.71 -14.17 -18.38
CA ALA A 126 -1.96 -12.99 -18.81
C ALA A 126 -1.93 -12.81 -20.33
N GLY A 127 -2.01 -13.92 -21.09
CA GLY A 127 -2.04 -13.88 -22.55
C GLY A 127 -3.32 -13.29 -23.15
N TYR A 128 -4.42 -13.23 -22.39
CA TYR A 128 -5.71 -12.69 -22.86
C TYR A 128 -5.99 -11.26 -22.39
N ILE A 129 -5.33 -10.80 -21.32
CA ILE A 129 -5.49 -9.46 -20.77
C ILE A 129 -4.52 -8.51 -21.47
N THR A 130 -5.05 -7.49 -22.14
CA THR A 130 -4.26 -6.45 -22.81
C THR A 130 -4.86 -5.07 -22.53
N GLY A 131 -4.06 -4.00 -22.59
CA GLY A 131 -4.54 -2.62 -22.52
C GLY A 131 -4.23 -1.85 -21.22
N LEU A 132 -3.80 -2.54 -20.15
CA LEU A 132 -3.35 -1.88 -18.92
C LEU A 132 -1.85 -1.57 -19.00
N ASP A 133 -1.52 -0.42 -19.59
CA ASP A 133 -0.14 0.08 -19.68
C ASP A 133 0.30 0.87 -18.42
N ASN A 134 -0.58 0.94 -17.41
CA ASN A 134 -0.38 1.66 -16.17
C ASN A 134 -1.17 1.03 -15.00
N GLY A 135 -0.85 1.42 -13.76
CA GLY A 135 -1.49 0.95 -12.52
C GLY A 135 -2.70 1.77 -12.07
N GLY A 136 -3.16 2.73 -12.88
CA GLY A 136 -4.43 3.42 -12.69
C GLY A 136 -4.48 4.44 -11.57
N LEU A 137 -3.34 4.94 -11.09
CA LEU A 137 -3.30 5.86 -9.96
C LEU A 137 -3.10 7.31 -10.40
N VAL A 138 -3.91 8.22 -9.86
CA VAL A 138 -3.77 9.67 -10.06
C VAL A 138 -4.04 10.41 -8.76
N THR A 139 -3.27 11.46 -8.47
CA THR A 139 -3.54 12.36 -7.34
C THR A 139 -3.83 13.76 -7.86
N TRP A 140 -4.92 14.38 -7.38
CA TRP A 140 -5.22 15.80 -7.56
C TRP A 140 -5.15 16.54 -6.22
N SER A 141 -4.68 17.77 -6.23
CA SER A 141 -4.40 18.55 -5.02
C SER A 141 -4.68 20.04 -5.25
N ARG A 142 -5.22 20.70 -4.21
CA ARG A 142 -5.25 22.17 -4.11
C ARG A 142 -3.87 22.78 -3.83
N TYR A 143 -2.99 21.99 -3.24
CA TYR A 143 -1.66 22.37 -2.82
C TYR A 143 -0.59 21.99 -3.85
N PRO A 144 0.48 22.79 -4.01
CA PRO A 144 1.57 22.47 -4.91
C PRO A 144 2.20 21.11 -4.62
N ILE A 145 2.41 20.32 -5.67
CA ILE A 145 3.20 19.08 -5.63
C ILE A 145 4.68 19.45 -5.73
N LEU A 146 5.45 19.08 -4.70
CA LEU A 146 6.89 19.32 -4.62
C LEU A 146 7.70 18.20 -5.28
N GLU A 147 7.27 16.95 -5.06
CA GLU A 147 7.90 15.72 -5.57
C GLU A 147 6.87 14.60 -5.72
N THR A 148 7.17 13.64 -6.60
CA THR A 148 6.39 12.41 -6.76
C THR A 148 7.33 11.22 -6.95
N LEU A 149 6.99 10.11 -6.31
CA LEU A 149 7.54 8.79 -6.58
C LEU A 149 6.44 7.93 -7.21
N MET A 150 6.77 7.29 -8.33
CA MET A 150 5.94 6.28 -9.01
C MET A 150 6.68 4.95 -8.87
N GLN A 151 6.08 3.98 -8.18
CA GLN A 151 6.72 2.73 -7.84
C GLN A 151 5.80 1.56 -8.21
N ASN A 152 6.32 0.62 -8.99
CA ASN A 152 5.70 -0.70 -9.16
C ASN A 152 6.00 -1.56 -7.92
N TRP A 153 5.04 -2.39 -7.52
CA TRP A 153 5.20 -3.31 -6.40
C TRP A 153 6.42 -4.23 -6.55
N CYS A 154 7.13 -4.49 -5.46
CA CYS A 154 8.16 -5.53 -5.47
C CYS A 154 7.60 -6.93 -5.68
N GLY A 155 6.45 -7.20 -5.04
CA GLY A 155 5.72 -8.45 -5.17
C GLY A 155 4.33 -8.21 -5.74
N HIS A 156 4.06 -8.74 -6.92
CA HIS A 156 2.72 -8.81 -7.50
C HIS A 156 2.63 -9.94 -8.53
N ASN A 157 1.40 -10.39 -8.80
CA ASN A 157 1.10 -11.40 -9.83
C ASN A 157 0.29 -10.85 -11.00
N LEU A 158 0.01 -9.55 -11.00
CA LEU A 158 -0.70 -8.93 -12.11
C LEU A 158 0.19 -8.89 -13.36
N PRO A 159 -0.35 -9.17 -14.55
CA PRO A 159 0.39 -9.09 -15.81
C PRO A 159 0.65 -7.64 -16.26
N THR A 160 0.26 -6.66 -15.44
CA THR A 160 0.20 -5.23 -15.75
C THR A 160 0.94 -4.44 -14.67
N PRO A 161 1.38 -3.20 -14.96
CA PRO A 161 1.93 -2.33 -13.94
C PRO A 161 0.94 -2.14 -12.80
N ALA A 162 1.42 -2.27 -11.56
CA ALA A 162 0.64 -2.11 -10.35
C ALA A 162 1.57 -1.65 -9.24
N GLY A 163 1.10 -0.78 -8.34
CA GLY A 163 1.98 -0.18 -7.35
C GLY A 163 1.33 0.93 -6.54
N TYR A 164 2.12 1.95 -6.26
CA TYR A 164 1.69 3.14 -5.55
C TYR A 164 2.32 4.42 -6.11
N LEU A 165 1.63 5.52 -5.85
CA LEU A 165 2.13 6.89 -6.00
C LEU A 165 2.36 7.49 -4.63
N LEU A 166 3.55 8.04 -4.41
CA LEU A 166 3.85 8.83 -3.22
C LEU A 166 4.07 10.29 -3.63
N THR A 167 3.23 11.19 -3.15
CA THR A 167 3.23 12.61 -3.53
C THR A 167 3.56 13.49 -2.32
N LEU A 168 4.58 14.34 -2.43
CA LEU A 168 4.91 15.34 -1.42
C LEU A 168 4.23 16.68 -1.77
N LEU A 169 3.42 17.19 -0.86
CA LEU A 169 2.68 18.46 -1.00
C LEU A 169 3.27 19.55 -0.09
N ASP A 170 3.26 20.79 -0.58
CA ASP A 170 3.43 22.01 0.23
C ASP A 170 2.06 22.48 0.74
N VAL A 171 1.71 22.16 1.98
CA VAL A 171 0.41 22.52 2.58
C VAL A 171 0.45 23.87 3.31
N GLY A 172 1.47 24.69 3.01
CA GLY A 172 1.59 26.06 3.46
C GLY A 172 2.20 26.20 4.86
N GLU A 173 2.76 27.39 5.11
CA GLU A 173 3.40 27.76 6.39
C GLU A 173 4.52 26.78 6.81
N GLY A 174 5.30 26.27 5.86
CA GLY A 174 6.40 25.34 6.17
C GLY A 174 5.95 23.94 6.59
N ARG A 175 4.67 23.61 6.36
CA ARG A 175 4.12 22.26 6.54
C ARG A 175 4.17 21.49 5.23
N VAL A 176 4.41 20.18 5.33
CA VAL A 176 4.34 19.25 4.19
C VAL A 176 3.47 18.06 4.50
N ALA A 177 2.84 17.49 3.46
CA ALA A 177 2.13 16.22 3.56
C ALA A 177 2.67 15.26 2.50
N ALA A 178 3.15 14.09 2.93
CA ALA A 178 3.51 12.99 2.04
C ALA A 178 2.31 12.04 1.98
N ILE A 179 1.72 11.89 0.79
CA ILE A 179 0.49 11.13 0.59
C ILE A 179 0.77 9.95 -0.33
N PHE A 180 0.56 8.74 0.19
CA PHE A 180 0.47 7.55 -0.64
C PHE A 180 -0.94 7.46 -1.25
N ASN A 181 -0.97 7.17 -2.54
CA ASN A 181 -2.13 6.66 -3.27
C ASN A 181 -1.73 5.24 -3.71
N LEU A 182 -2.41 4.22 -3.19
CA LEU A 182 -2.09 2.82 -3.46
C LEU A 182 -3.29 2.04 -3.98
N HIS A 183 -3.00 1.01 -4.76
CA HIS A 183 -3.95 -0.04 -5.11
C HIS A 183 -3.25 -1.39 -4.94
N ALA A 184 -3.54 -2.05 -3.82
CA ALA A 184 -2.90 -3.31 -3.46
C ALA A 184 -3.51 -4.48 -4.25
N MET A 185 -2.89 -5.65 -4.16
CA MET A 185 -3.29 -6.84 -4.89
C MET A 185 -4.73 -7.27 -4.51
N PRO A 186 -5.66 -7.37 -5.48
CA PRO A 186 -7.02 -7.84 -5.20
C PRO A 186 -7.02 -9.30 -4.74
N ASN A 187 -8.12 -9.71 -4.09
CA ASN A 187 -8.32 -11.10 -3.68
C ASN A 187 -8.63 -12.01 -4.89
N TYR A 188 -7.61 -12.26 -5.70
CA TYR A 188 -7.70 -13.04 -6.92
C TYR A 188 -6.67 -14.18 -6.89
N ASP A 189 -7.12 -15.40 -7.14
CA ASP A 189 -6.23 -16.57 -7.26
C ASP A 189 -5.73 -16.73 -8.71
N PHE A 190 -4.47 -16.40 -8.94
CA PHE A 190 -3.78 -16.63 -10.23
C PHE A 190 -3.25 -18.07 -10.37
N GLY A 191 -3.86 -19.03 -9.68
CA GLY A 191 -3.44 -20.43 -9.65
C GLY A 191 -2.28 -20.70 -8.70
N ILE A 192 -2.11 -19.85 -7.68
CA ILE A 192 -1.10 -19.99 -6.63
C ILE A 192 -1.85 -19.83 -5.30
N PRO A 193 -2.18 -20.95 -4.61
CA PRO A 193 -2.89 -20.91 -3.34
C PRO A 193 -2.20 -20.00 -2.32
N GLY A 194 -2.96 -19.11 -1.68
CA GLY A 194 -2.45 -18.17 -0.69
C GLY A 194 -1.70 -16.95 -1.26
N SER A 195 -1.54 -16.85 -2.58
CA SER A 195 -0.70 -15.78 -3.17
C SER A 195 -1.20 -14.38 -2.93
N ALA A 196 -2.51 -14.10 -3.02
CA ALA A 196 -3.02 -12.73 -2.85
C ALA A 196 -2.77 -12.19 -1.44
N GLU A 197 -3.03 -13.01 -0.41
CA GLU A 197 -2.81 -12.66 1.00
C GLU A 197 -1.32 -12.46 1.30
N THR A 198 -0.47 -13.38 0.84
CA THR A 198 0.98 -13.26 0.95
C THR A 198 1.50 -12.01 0.22
N ILE A 199 1.04 -11.74 -1.00
CA ILE A 199 1.40 -10.55 -1.78
C ILE A 199 1.00 -9.28 -1.04
N ARG A 200 -0.22 -9.19 -0.51
CA ARG A 200 -0.62 -8.00 0.26
C ARG A 200 0.23 -7.83 1.50
N THR A 201 0.60 -8.90 2.19
CA THR A 201 1.59 -8.82 3.29
C THR A 201 2.91 -8.18 2.84
N TYR A 202 3.45 -8.56 1.67
CA TYR A 202 4.64 -7.91 1.10
C TYR A 202 4.39 -6.41 0.83
N GLN A 203 3.27 -6.08 0.22
CA GLN A 203 2.93 -4.70 -0.17
C GLN A 203 2.73 -3.80 1.05
N PHE A 204 2.11 -4.30 2.12
CA PHE A 204 2.00 -3.60 3.41
C PHE A 204 3.36 -3.36 4.05
N GLY A 205 4.26 -4.35 4.03
CA GLY A 205 5.65 -4.19 4.48
C GLY A 205 6.40 -3.14 3.69
N GLU A 206 6.25 -3.14 2.36
CA GLU A 206 6.87 -2.16 1.47
C GLU A 206 6.41 -0.72 1.79
N VAL A 207 5.10 -0.46 1.88
CA VAL A 207 4.60 0.90 2.16
C VAL A 207 4.89 1.36 3.59
N SER A 208 4.81 0.46 4.57
CA SER A 208 5.14 0.75 5.98
C SER A 208 6.63 1.13 6.11
N GLY A 209 7.54 0.33 5.54
CA GLY A 209 8.97 0.61 5.59
C GLY A 209 9.36 1.93 4.91
N LEU A 210 8.76 2.26 3.78
CA LEU A 210 9.00 3.55 3.13
C LEU A 210 8.43 4.72 3.97
N ALA A 211 7.25 4.55 4.57
CA ALA A 211 6.66 5.54 5.47
C ALA A 211 7.53 5.79 6.71
N ASP A 212 8.15 4.75 7.28
CA ASP A 212 9.13 4.86 8.36
C ASP A 212 10.42 5.56 7.92
N LYS A 213 10.91 5.28 6.70
CA LYS A 213 12.09 5.99 6.16
C LYS A 213 11.82 7.46 5.90
N LEU A 214 10.61 7.82 5.48
CA LEU A 214 10.18 9.22 5.38
C LEU A 214 10.15 9.87 6.77
N LEU A 215 9.57 9.18 7.76
CA LEU A 215 9.53 9.65 9.15
C LEU A 215 10.94 9.95 9.68
N GLU A 216 11.86 8.99 9.55
CA GLU A 216 13.26 9.13 9.95
C GLU A 216 13.91 10.33 9.25
N SER A 217 13.75 10.43 7.93
CA SER A 217 14.37 11.47 7.13
C SER A 217 13.83 12.87 7.44
N PHE A 218 12.51 13.01 7.61
CA PHE A 218 11.90 14.29 7.97
C PHE A 218 12.35 14.76 9.35
N ARG A 219 12.38 13.86 10.34
CA ARG A 219 12.87 14.17 11.71
C ARG A 219 14.35 14.51 11.73
N GLY A 220 15.17 13.80 10.96
CA GLY A 220 16.62 13.98 10.98
C GLY A 220 17.13 15.20 10.20
N SER A 221 16.40 15.65 9.17
CA SER A 221 16.96 16.59 8.18
C SER A 221 16.17 17.87 7.94
N SER A 222 14.87 17.92 8.26
CA SER A 222 14.01 18.98 7.71
C SER A 222 13.57 20.04 8.71
N ASN A 223 13.47 19.71 10.01
CA ASN A 223 12.68 20.47 10.99
C ASN A 223 11.28 20.88 10.46
N ALA A 224 10.80 20.26 9.39
CA ALA A 224 9.53 20.58 8.77
C ALA A 224 8.42 19.95 9.58
N ALA A 225 7.32 20.67 9.73
CA ALA A 225 6.10 20.10 10.23
C ALA A 225 5.53 19.19 9.13
N PHE A 226 5.42 17.89 9.40
CA PHE A 226 5.04 16.90 8.38
C PHE A 226 3.90 16.00 8.83
N SER A 227 3.16 15.50 7.85
CA SER A 227 2.23 14.37 7.96
C SER A 227 2.53 13.34 6.86
N VAL A 228 2.55 12.06 7.21
CA VAL A 228 2.60 10.92 6.27
C VAL A 228 1.27 10.21 6.31
N ILE A 229 0.55 10.24 5.18
CA ILE A 229 -0.81 9.74 5.02
C ILE A 229 -0.80 8.61 3.99
N LEU A 230 -1.43 7.49 4.31
CA LEU A 230 -1.65 6.40 3.37
C LEU A 230 -3.11 6.40 2.96
N GLY A 231 -3.36 6.44 1.65
CA GLY A 231 -4.69 6.47 1.08
C GLY A 231 -4.80 5.53 -0.10
N GLY A 232 -5.98 4.96 -0.31
CA GLY A 232 -6.24 4.12 -1.48
C GLY A 232 -7.04 2.88 -1.16
N ASP A 233 -7.06 1.99 -2.12
CA ASP A 233 -7.66 0.67 -2.03
C ASP A 233 -6.59 -0.35 -1.59
N PHE A 234 -6.67 -0.76 -0.33
CA PHE A 234 -5.74 -1.71 0.27
C PHE A 234 -6.08 -3.16 -0.09
N ASN A 235 -7.22 -3.41 -0.75
CA ASN A 235 -7.73 -4.75 -1.06
C ASN A 235 -7.69 -5.73 0.12
N GLU A 236 -7.69 -5.19 1.34
CA GLU A 236 -7.52 -5.91 2.58
C GLU A 236 -8.72 -5.62 3.47
N ASP A 237 -9.61 -6.62 3.58
CA ASP A 237 -10.81 -6.47 4.38
C ASP A 237 -10.51 -6.57 5.88
N ALA A 238 -10.95 -5.56 6.65
CA ALA A 238 -10.87 -5.56 8.10
C ALA A 238 -11.52 -6.81 8.74
N TYR A 239 -12.52 -7.39 8.08
CA TYR A 239 -13.27 -8.55 8.56
C TYR A 239 -12.83 -9.86 7.89
N HIS A 240 -11.79 -9.85 7.06
CA HIS A 240 -11.30 -11.03 6.35
C HIS A 240 -12.41 -11.80 5.61
N PHE A 241 -13.26 -11.08 4.89
CA PHE A 241 -14.39 -11.57 4.07
C PHE A 241 -15.50 -12.24 4.89
N GLN A 242 -15.63 -11.93 6.19
CA GLN A 242 -16.63 -12.55 7.07
C GLN A 242 -17.90 -11.73 7.26
N SER A 243 -17.93 -10.46 6.82
CA SER A 243 -19.08 -9.58 7.04
C SER A 243 -20.12 -9.69 5.93
N HIS A 244 -21.39 -9.83 6.33
CA HIS A 244 -22.56 -9.70 5.46
C HIS A 244 -23.48 -8.54 5.88
N ASP A 245 -22.96 -7.62 6.70
CA ASP A 245 -23.67 -6.44 7.20
C ASP A 245 -23.13 -5.17 6.56
N ASP A 246 -24.01 -4.21 6.25
CA ASP A 246 -23.69 -2.88 5.73
C ASP A 246 -23.17 -1.89 6.80
N SER A 247 -22.75 -2.43 7.94
CA SER A 247 -22.32 -1.69 9.11
C SER A 247 -21.05 -2.29 9.71
N ALA A 248 -20.32 -1.48 10.49
CA ALA A 248 -19.07 -1.92 11.07
C ALA A 248 -19.30 -3.04 12.11
N ASN A 249 -18.58 -4.15 11.99
CA ASN A 249 -18.70 -5.29 12.90
C ASN A 249 -17.35 -5.66 13.53
N CYS A 250 -17.00 -4.99 14.62
CA CYS A 250 -15.70 -5.17 15.28
C CYS A 250 -15.49 -6.56 15.87
N GLY A 251 -16.55 -7.35 16.06
CA GLY A 251 -16.47 -8.73 16.55
C GLY A 251 -15.94 -9.72 15.51
N LEU A 252 -15.97 -9.36 14.21
CA LEU A 252 -15.43 -10.18 13.13
C LEU A 252 -13.93 -9.97 12.90
N ILE A 253 -13.36 -8.93 13.50
CA ILE A 253 -11.92 -8.67 13.42
C ILE A 253 -11.21 -9.67 14.32
N THR A 254 -10.81 -10.80 13.74
CA THR A 254 -10.25 -11.96 14.47
C THR A 254 -8.97 -12.51 13.85
N ASN A 255 -8.58 -12.04 12.68
CA ASN A 255 -7.42 -12.53 11.95
C ASN A 255 -6.14 -11.76 12.34
N ASP A 256 -5.18 -12.46 12.93
CA ASP A 256 -3.89 -11.90 13.40
C ASP A 256 -3.05 -11.27 12.29
N GLN A 257 -3.07 -11.82 11.07
CA GLN A 257 -2.33 -11.28 9.93
C GLN A 257 -2.94 -9.96 9.46
N VAL A 258 -4.27 -9.85 9.44
CA VAL A 258 -4.99 -8.60 9.18
C VAL A 258 -4.64 -7.57 10.25
N PHE A 259 -4.66 -7.95 11.53
CA PHE A 259 -4.25 -7.07 12.62
C PHE A 259 -2.83 -6.52 12.45
N GLN A 260 -1.86 -7.39 12.13
CA GLN A 260 -0.46 -7.02 11.96
C GLN A 260 -0.26 -6.09 10.76
N LYS A 261 -0.91 -6.37 9.63
CA LYS A 261 -0.88 -5.51 8.43
C LYS A 261 -1.39 -4.10 8.74
N PHE A 262 -2.57 -3.97 9.34
CA PHE A 262 -3.08 -2.63 9.67
C PHE A 262 -2.25 -1.93 10.75
N HIS A 263 -1.71 -2.68 11.71
CA HIS A 263 -0.82 -2.11 12.71
C HIS A 263 0.46 -1.54 12.10
N SER A 264 1.06 -2.22 11.11
CA SER A 264 2.28 -1.76 10.44
C SER A 264 2.12 -0.42 9.73
N VAL A 265 0.92 -0.12 9.24
CA VAL A 265 0.60 1.15 8.58
C VAL A 265 0.07 2.21 9.54
N GLY A 266 0.12 1.97 10.86
CA GLY A 266 -0.26 2.93 11.89
C GLY A 266 -1.74 2.88 12.29
N LEU A 267 -2.47 1.81 11.95
CA LEU A 267 -3.89 1.64 12.29
C LEU A 267 -4.10 0.49 13.28
N GLY A 268 -4.36 0.82 14.55
CA GLY A 268 -4.81 -0.16 15.55
C GLY A 268 -6.23 -0.63 15.27
N LEU A 269 -6.39 -1.63 14.40
CA LEU A 269 -7.64 -1.99 13.74
C LEU A 269 -8.84 -2.19 14.69
N LEU A 270 -8.68 -2.95 15.78
CA LEU A 270 -9.78 -3.18 16.73
C LEU A 270 -10.25 -1.87 17.40
N GLY A 271 -9.31 -1.07 17.89
CA GLY A 271 -9.62 0.21 18.53
C GLY A 271 -10.19 1.22 17.53
N ALA A 272 -9.67 1.22 16.30
CA ALA A 272 -10.19 2.02 15.20
C ALA A 272 -11.64 1.63 14.87
N CYS A 273 -11.96 0.33 14.81
CA CYS A 273 -13.33 -0.12 14.61
C CYS A 273 -14.26 0.33 15.75
N GLN A 274 -13.86 0.10 17.01
CA GLN A 274 -14.67 0.45 18.18
C GLN A 274 -14.97 1.94 18.31
N THR A 275 -14.09 2.78 17.77
CA THR A 275 -14.24 4.25 17.75
C THR A 275 -14.84 4.78 16.44
N GLY A 276 -15.21 3.89 15.50
CA GLY A 276 -15.78 4.24 14.21
C GLY A 276 -14.81 4.80 13.18
N ILE A 277 -13.50 4.74 13.43
CA ILE A 277 -12.44 5.28 12.56
C ILE A 277 -12.41 4.59 11.20
N ILE A 278 -12.62 3.27 11.13
CA ILE A 278 -12.56 2.53 9.86
C ILE A 278 -13.77 2.78 8.95
N GLY A 279 -14.87 3.33 9.48
CA GLY A 279 -16.09 3.62 8.71
C GLY A 279 -16.97 2.39 8.42
N LYS A 280 -17.84 2.54 7.42
CA LYS A 280 -18.72 1.47 6.89
C LYS A 280 -18.01 0.71 5.76
N PRO A 281 -18.56 -0.44 5.29
CA PRO A 281 -18.04 -1.13 4.12
C PRO A 281 -17.88 -0.22 2.90
N THR A 282 -16.72 -0.29 2.25
CA THR A 282 -16.42 0.44 1.02
C THR A 282 -16.82 -0.38 -0.20
N TRP A 283 -16.70 -1.70 -0.12
CA TRP A 283 -17.41 -2.64 -0.96
C TRP A 283 -18.74 -3.02 -0.27
N ASP A 284 -19.86 -2.48 -0.77
CA ASP A 284 -21.18 -2.59 -0.12
C ASP A 284 -22.25 -3.05 -1.12
N PRO A 285 -22.46 -4.37 -1.27
CA PRO A 285 -23.48 -4.93 -2.16
C PRO A 285 -24.91 -4.49 -1.83
N THR A 286 -25.19 -4.02 -0.61
CA THR A 286 -26.54 -3.59 -0.23
C THR A 286 -26.87 -2.20 -0.79
N ASN A 287 -25.91 -1.28 -0.77
CA ASN A 287 -26.15 0.13 -1.13
C ASN A 287 -25.48 0.57 -2.45
N ASN A 288 -24.61 -0.28 -3.02
CA ASN A 288 -23.90 -0.05 -4.27
C ASN A 288 -24.23 -1.18 -5.27
N ASP A 289 -25.00 -0.85 -6.30
CA ASP A 289 -25.49 -1.82 -7.29
C ASP A 289 -24.43 -2.27 -8.32
N LEU A 290 -23.28 -1.59 -8.38
CA LEU A 290 -22.11 -2.10 -9.09
C LEU A 290 -21.35 -3.12 -8.23
N ALA A 291 -21.16 -2.85 -6.93
CA ALA A 291 -20.59 -3.83 -6.01
C ALA A 291 -21.43 -5.11 -5.95
N ASP A 292 -22.76 -4.98 -5.84
CA ASP A 292 -23.73 -6.11 -5.84
C ASP A 292 -23.55 -7.01 -7.05
N ARG A 293 -23.42 -6.41 -8.24
CA ARG A 293 -23.20 -7.14 -9.50
C ARG A 293 -21.92 -7.95 -9.53
N PHE A 294 -20.90 -7.47 -8.84
CA PHE A 294 -19.56 -8.05 -8.83
C PHE A 294 -19.33 -8.96 -7.62
N SER A 295 -20.32 -9.08 -6.73
CA SER A 295 -20.27 -9.90 -5.53
C SER A 295 -20.99 -11.22 -5.74
N GLU A 296 -20.31 -12.35 -5.49
CA GLU A 296 -20.93 -13.68 -5.62
C GLU A 296 -21.78 -14.06 -4.39
N ASP A 297 -21.46 -13.51 -3.22
CA ASP A 297 -21.99 -13.92 -1.92
C ASP A 297 -22.51 -12.76 -1.04
N SER A 298 -22.67 -11.58 -1.64
CA SER A 298 -23.05 -10.34 -0.94
C SER A 298 -22.15 -10.01 0.26
N THR A 299 -20.87 -10.40 0.24
CA THR A 299 -19.91 -10.04 1.28
C THR A 299 -19.62 -8.54 1.26
N HIS A 300 -19.67 -7.94 2.44
CA HIS A 300 -19.33 -6.54 2.68
C HIS A 300 -17.88 -6.43 3.14
N GLN A 301 -17.12 -5.51 2.54
CA GLN A 301 -15.68 -5.39 2.81
C GLN A 301 -15.31 -3.93 3.05
N VAL A 302 -14.37 -3.71 3.96
CA VAL A 302 -13.72 -2.41 4.15
C VAL A 302 -12.36 -2.49 3.47
N LEU A 303 -12.24 -1.93 2.27
CA LEU A 303 -11.05 -2.05 1.42
C LEU A 303 -10.30 -0.73 1.27
N ASP A 304 -11.04 0.39 1.30
CA ASP A 304 -10.50 1.72 1.06
C ASP A 304 -10.28 2.44 2.39
N TYR A 305 -9.07 2.96 2.60
CA TYR A 305 -8.70 3.61 3.85
C TYR A 305 -7.95 4.91 3.63
N LEU A 306 -8.11 5.84 4.58
CA LEU A 306 -7.25 7.00 4.78
C LEU A 306 -6.66 6.93 6.20
N ILE A 307 -5.34 6.69 6.27
CA ILE A 307 -4.62 6.37 7.51
C ILE A 307 -3.52 7.40 7.74
N GLN A 308 -3.44 7.95 8.95
CA GLN A 308 -2.33 8.78 9.40
C GLN A 308 -1.25 7.86 9.96
N HIS A 309 -0.24 7.56 9.16
CA HIS A 309 0.87 6.71 9.59
C HIS A 309 1.76 7.43 10.60
N SER A 310 2.22 8.63 10.27
CA SER A 310 3.07 9.42 11.17
C SER A 310 2.89 10.92 10.99
N SER A 311 3.14 11.67 12.06
CA SER A 311 3.15 13.13 12.05
C SER A 311 4.27 13.65 12.95
N SER A 312 4.73 14.87 12.68
CA SER A 312 5.63 15.62 13.56
C SER A 312 4.98 16.02 14.89
N SER A 313 3.64 15.97 15.00
CA SER A 313 2.88 16.14 16.22
C SER A 313 2.12 14.85 16.60
N SER A 314 1.63 14.76 17.83
CA SER A 314 0.70 13.68 18.21
C SER A 314 -0.64 13.87 17.48
N SER A 315 -0.93 13.00 16.52
CA SER A 315 -2.21 12.99 15.79
C SER A 315 -2.83 11.59 15.83
N SER A 316 -4.13 11.51 16.07
CA SER A 316 -4.90 10.28 15.90
C SER A 316 -5.30 10.07 14.45
N ASN A 317 -5.61 8.83 14.09
CA ASN A 317 -6.26 8.54 12.82
C ASN A 317 -7.61 9.29 12.71
N PRO A 318 -7.92 9.87 11.54
CA PRO A 318 -9.21 10.52 11.32
C PRO A 318 -10.32 9.49 11.11
N VAL A 319 -11.57 9.91 11.29
CA VAL A 319 -12.73 9.07 10.94
C VAL A 319 -12.85 8.99 9.41
N ASN A 320 -12.92 7.77 8.88
CA ASN A 320 -13.21 7.49 7.48
C ASN A 320 -14.74 7.58 7.26
N VAL A 321 -15.17 8.63 6.58
CA VAL A 321 -16.57 8.82 6.20
C VAL A 321 -16.79 8.19 4.83
N VAL A 322 -17.61 7.16 4.79
CA VAL A 322 -17.87 6.35 3.59
C VAL A 322 -19.22 6.73 2.98
N THR A 323 -19.24 6.99 1.68
CA THR A 323 -20.45 7.37 0.94
C THR A 323 -20.50 6.76 -0.46
N THR A 324 -21.66 6.26 -0.87
CA THR A 324 -21.87 5.76 -2.23
C THR A 324 -22.08 6.92 -3.20
N LEU A 325 -21.19 7.08 -4.17
CA LEU A 325 -21.35 8.03 -5.26
C LEU A 325 -22.35 7.48 -6.29
N LYS A 326 -23.54 8.07 -6.38
CA LYS A 326 -24.61 7.54 -7.24
C LYS A 326 -25.48 8.62 -7.86
N THR A 327 -26.12 8.31 -8.98
CA THR A 327 -27.16 9.15 -9.56
C THR A 327 -28.49 8.95 -8.83
N LYS A 328 -29.39 9.95 -8.89
CA LYS A 328 -30.77 9.83 -8.39
C LYS A 328 -31.65 9.02 -9.33
N GLU A 329 -31.39 9.13 -10.63
CA GLU A 329 -32.05 8.37 -11.69
C GLU A 329 -31.09 7.34 -12.26
N PRO A 330 -31.55 6.14 -12.62
CA PRO A 330 -30.69 5.09 -13.14
C PRO A 330 -30.09 5.48 -14.50
N TRP A 331 -28.81 5.17 -14.71
CA TRP A 331 -28.15 5.24 -16.01
C TRP A 331 -28.09 3.85 -16.66
N SER A 332 -28.09 3.78 -17.99
CA SER A 332 -28.04 2.52 -18.73
C SER A 332 -26.62 2.16 -19.14
N GLY A 333 -26.24 0.90 -18.97
CA GLY A 333 -24.92 0.37 -19.30
C GLY A 333 -24.97 -1.01 -19.97
N GLN A 334 -23.82 -1.44 -20.46
CA GLN A 334 -23.56 -2.83 -20.87
C GLN A 334 -22.65 -3.48 -19.85
N PHE A 335 -22.98 -4.68 -19.40
CA PHE A 335 -22.27 -5.35 -18.32
C PHE A 335 -21.85 -6.76 -18.73
N CYS A 336 -20.74 -7.23 -18.15
CA CYS A 336 -20.25 -8.59 -18.33
C CYS A 336 -21.01 -9.56 -17.42
N HIS A 337 -21.28 -10.78 -17.91
CA HIS A 337 -21.83 -11.87 -17.08
C HIS A 337 -20.80 -12.48 -16.12
N ASP A 338 -19.52 -12.42 -16.46
CA ASP A 338 -18.38 -12.83 -15.64
C ASP A 338 -17.48 -11.61 -15.45
N THR A 339 -17.23 -11.27 -14.19
CA THR A 339 -16.60 -10.03 -13.74
C THR A 339 -15.11 -10.21 -13.46
N THR A 340 -14.64 -11.46 -13.52
CA THR A 340 -13.36 -11.96 -13.01
C THR A 340 -12.44 -12.35 -14.16
N LEU A 341 -12.93 -13.15 -15.11
CA LEU A 341 -12.16 -13.59 -16.28
C LEU A 341 -12.57 -12.88 -17.57
N GLY A 342 -13.68 -12.14 -17.53
CA GLY A 342 -14.21 -11.49 -18.72
C GLY A 342 -14.30 -12.48 -19.88
N GLU A 343 -15.01 -13.62 -19.75
CA GLU A 343 -15.48 -14.34 -20.94
C GLU A 343 -16.51 -13.47 -21.69
N ALA A 344 -16.12 -12.27 -22.13
CA ALA A 344 -16.79 -11.50 -23.15
C ALA A 344 -16.50 -12.21 -24.47
N LYS A 345 -17.16 -13.36 -24.67
CA LYS A 345 -17.62 -13.67 -26.02
C LYS A 345 -18.48 -12.47 -26.43
N PRO A 346 -18.39 -11.94 -27.66
CA PRO A 346 -19.15 -10.76 -28.12
C PRO A 346 -20.67 -10.80 -27.88
N ASN A 347 -21.21 -11.98 -27.52
CA ASN A 347 -22.62 -12.23 -27.19
C ASN A 347 -22.90 -12.37 -25.67
N ASN A 348 -21.95 -12.05 -24.79
CA ASN A 348 -22.04 -12.25 -23.34
C ASN A 348 -22.14 -10.93 -22.55
N LEU A 349 -22.50 -9.84 -23.24
CA LEU A 349 -22.87 -8.58 -22.62
C LEU A 349 -24.39 -8.54 -22.45
N TYR A 350 -24.84 -8.00 -21.32
CA TYR A 350 -26.26 -7.73 -21.11
C TYR A 350 -26.47 -6.26 -20.75
N ARG A 351 -27.63 -5.76 -21.15
CA ARG A 351 -28.04 -4.38 -20.84
C ARG A 351 -28.75 -4.36 -19.51
N ALA A 352 -28.38 -3.42 -18.67
CA ALA A 352 -29.08 -3.14 -17.44
C ALA A 352 -28.92 -1.67 -17.08
N SER A 353 -29.57 -1.30 -15.99
CA SER A 353 -29.39 0.02 -15.39
C SER A 353 -28.58 -0.10 -14.11
N ALA A 354 -27.90 0.98 -13.75
CA ALA A 354 -27.23 1.15 -12.47
C ALA A 354 -27.43 2.58 -11.93
N TYR A 355 -27.19 2.78 -10.64
CA TYR A 355 -27.20 4.07 -9.95
C TYR A 355 -25.80 4.47 -9.52
N ALA A 356 -25.02 3.54 -8.96
CA ALA A 356 -23.67 3.81 -8.51
C ALA A 356 -22.76 4.18 -9.70
N LEU A 357 -21.79 5.05 -9.44
CA LEU A 357 -20.82 5.49 -10.43
C LEU A 357 -19.45 4.80 -10.25
N SER A 358 -19.21 4.21 -9.08
CA SER A 358 -18.08 3.33 -8.80
C SER A 358 -18.59 2.08 -8.08
N ASP A 359 -17.91 0.95 -8.25
CA ASP A 359 -18.09 -0.28 -7.48
C ASP A 359 -17.55 -0.18 -6.05
N HIS A 360 -16.73 0.83 -5.75
CA HIS A 360 -16.35 1.19 -4.39
C HIS A 360 -17.09 2.45 -3.93
N ASN A 361 -17.47 2.48 -2.66
CA ASN A 361 -17.89 3.69 -1.99
C ASN A 361 -16.68 4.57 -1.71
N LEU A 362 -16.81 5.88 -1.94
CA LEU A 362 -15.72 6.81 -1.68
C LEU A 362 -15.50 6.96 -0.17
N VAL A 363 -14.26 7.28 0.20
CA VAL A 363 -13.88 7.53 1.59
C VAL A 363 -13.31 8.93 1.72
N THR A 364 -13.83 9.71 2.67
CA THR A 364 -13.35 11.04 3.01
C THR A 364 -12.82 11.04 4.44
N ALA A 365 -11.66 11.64 4.66
CA ALA A 365 -11.11 11.83 6.00
C ALA A 365 -10.44 13.20 6.13
N THR A 366 -10.55 13.80 7.33
CA THR A 366 -9.94 15.11 7.62
C THR A 366 -8.85 14.96 8.67
N PHE A 367 -7.61 15.17 8.24
CA PHE A 367 -6.42 15.06 9.06
C PHE A 367 -6.12 16.38 9.76
N THR A 368 -5.73 16.33 11.03
CA THR A 368 -5.18 17.51 11.71
C THR A 368 -3.73 17.67 11.29
N LEU A 369 -3.38 18.84 10.74
CA LEU A 369 -2.02 19.15 10.37
C LEU A 369 -1.21 19.57 11.61
N PRO A 370 0.09 19.22 11.68
CA PRO A 370 0.96 19.70 12.73
C PRO A 370 1.08 21.23 12.71
N ASP A 371 1.43 21.81 13.86
CA ASP A 371 1.72 23.24 13.96
C ASP A 371 2.87 23.61 13.00
N SER A 372 2.76 24.79 12.39
CA SER A 372 3.82 25.33 11.54
C SER A 372 5.15 25.37 12.30
N SER A 373 6.20 24.84 11.70
CA SER A 373 7.56 24.95 12.23
C SER A 373 8.31 26.18 11.70
N GLY A 374 7.71 26.94 10.77
CA GLY A 374 8.37 28.02 10.03
C GLY A 374 9.55 27.55 9.15
N ALA A 375 9.79 26.25 9.03
CA ALA A 375 10.86 25.68 8.24
C ALA A 375 10.58 25.78 6.74
N SER A 376 11.64 25.76 5.93
CA SER A 376 11.52 25.78 4.48
C SER A 376 11.06 24.42 3.94
N THR A 377 10.07 24.41 3.05
CA THR A 377 9.62 23.21 2.34
C THR A 377 10.69 22.60 1.43
N TRP A 378 11.76 23.36 1.12
CA TRP A 378 12.95 22.85 0.45
C TRP A 378 13.68 21.77 1.26
N ALA A 379 13.77 21.93 2.59
CA ALA A 379 14.44 20.96 3.44
C ALA A 379 13.65 19.64 3.51
N ALA A 380 12.32 19.73 3.57
CA ALA A 380 11.44 18.58 3.46
C ALA A 380 11.60 17.86 2.11
N ARG A 381 11.68 18.62 1.00
CA ARG A 381 11.94 18.07 -0.33
C ARG A 381 13.26 17.29 -0.40
N ILE A 382 14.34 17.81 0.20
CA ILE A 382 15.62 17.08 0.28
C ILE A 382 15.47 15.81 1.12
N ALA A 383 14.81 15.89 2.28
CA ALA A 383 14.57 14.74 3.15
C ALA A 383 13.78 13.63 2.44
N PHE A 384 12.73 14.00 1.70
CA PHE A 384 11.96 13.08 0.87
C PHE A 384 12.83 12.37 -0.16
N ASN A 385 13.61 13.13 -0.94
CA ASN A 385 14.49 12.56 -1.95
C ASN A 385 15.59 11.66 -1.36
N ASN A 386 16.08 11.97 -0.17
CA ASN A 386 17.03 11.12 0.55
C ASN A 386 16.38 9.82 1.03
N ALA A 387 15.17 9.88 1.59
CA ALA A 387 14.40 8.70 1.98
C ALA A 387 14.18 7.78 0.77
N VAL A 388 13.69 8.32 -0.34
CA VAL A 388 13.47 7.57 -1.59
C VAL A 388 14.77 7.00 -2.15
N ARG A 389 15.88 7.73 -2.10
CA ARG A 389 17.18 7.21 -2.56
C ARG A 389 17.67 6.06 -1.68
N SER A 390 17.57 6.19 -0.36
CA SER A 390 17.95 5.15 0.60
C SER A 390 17.07 3.92 0.47
N TRP A 391 15.76 4.11 0.30
CA TRP A 391 14.82 3.03 0.06
C TRP A 391 15.22 2.18 -1.15
N ASN A 392 15.58 2.86 -2.24
CA ASN A 392 15.98 2.22 -3.50
C ASN A 392 17.39 1.61 -3.50
N SER A 393 18.21 1.77 -2.45
CA SER A 393 19.57 1.21 -2.42
C SER A 393 19.63 -0.26 -2.00
N GLY A 394 18.49 -0.95 -1.90
CA GLY A 394 18.35 -2.36 -1.50
C GLY A 394 17.43 -2.58 -0.29
N ILE A 395 17.10 -1.52 0.46
CA ILE A 395 16.21 -1.61 1.64
C ILE A 395 14.80 -2.05 1.23
N VAL A 396 14.33 -1.61 0.06
CA VAL A 396 13.00 -2.00 -0.45
C VAL A 396 12.87 -3.52 -0.59
N ASP A 397 13.92 -4.21 -1.06
CA ASP A 397 13.90 -5.67 -1.19
C ASP A 397 13.86 -6.32 0.21
N GLU A 398 14.62 -5.81 1.18
CA GLU A 398 14.67 -6.30 2.57
C GLU A 398 13.38 -6.03 3.36
N ALA A 399 12.73 -4.89 3.13
CA ALA A 399 11.48 -4.54 3.80
C ALA A 399 10.28 -5.27 3.19
N ALA A 400 10.34 -5.61 1.90
CA ALA A 400 9.39 -6.55 1.32
C ALA A 400 9.65 -7.96 1.89
N CYS A 401 10.89 -8.43 1.86
CA CYS A 401 11.33 -9.77 2.27
C CYS A 401 11.71 -9.83 3.75
N GLY A 402 10.72 -9.95 4.64
CA GLY A 402 10.99 -10.09 6.07
C GLY A 402 9.79 -9.90 6.97
N GLN A 403 8.58 -10.11 6.46
CA GLN A 403 7.34 -9.90 7.21
C GLN A 403 6.82 -11.21 7.75
N GLN A 404 6.37 -11.23 9.01
CA GLN A 404 5.83 -12.44 9.63
C GLN A 404 4.66 -13.00 8.79
N GLY A 405 4.64 -14.31 8.55
CA GLY A 405 3.59 -15.01 7.80
C GLY A 405 3.77 -14.99 6.27
N THR A 406 4.77 -14.28 5.77
CA THR A 406 5.14 -14.29 4.35
C THR A 406 5.73 -15.62 3.92
N VAL A 407 5.41 -16.12 2.73
CA VAL A 407 6.05 -17.34 2.18
C VAL A 407 7.54 -17.08 1.95
N CYS A 408 8.41 -17.93 2.48
CA CYS A 408 9.82 -17.94 2.11
C CYS A 408 10.30 -19.34 1.69
N TRP A 409 11.25 -19.38 0.76
CA TRP A 409 11.87 -20.59 0.21
C TRP A 409 13.28 -20.81 0.77
N THR A 410 13.95 -19.72 1.12
CA THR A 410 15.25 -19.69 1.79
C THR A 410 15.21 -18.69 2.94
N ASP A 411 16.08 -18.86 3.92
CA ASP A 411 16.24 -17.90 5.02
C ASP A 411 16.46 -16.48 4.50
N ASP A 412 17.23 -16.30 3.43
CA ASP A 412 17.49 -15.00 2.79
C ASP A 412 16.20 -14.27 2.35
N ASP A 413 15.10 -14.99 2.10
CA ASP A 413 13.79 -14.39 1.79
C ASP A 413 13.09 -13.79 3.03
N CYS A 414 13.56 -14.15 4.23
CA CYS A 414 13.07 -13.68 5.52
C CYS A 414 14.18 -12.92 6.32
N CYS A 415 15.46 -13.09 5.95
CA CYS A 415 16.66 -12.67 6.68
C CYS A 415 17.28 -11.37 6.12
N ASN A 416 16.77 -10.23 6.61
CA ASN A 416 17.50 -8.99 6.95
C ASN A 416 16.53 -8.07 7.70
N SER A 417 15.90 -8.68 8.70
CA SER A 417 14.66 -8.29 9.39
C SER A 417 14.78 -7.12 10.36
N ALA A 418 15.83 -6.29 10.23
CA ALA A 418 15.84 -4.96 10.85
C ALA A 418 14.68 -4.07 10.35
N TYR A 419 14.02 -4.47 9.26
CA TYR A 419 12.95 -3.72 8.58
C TYR A 419 11.60 -4.47 8.52
N SER A 420 11.42 -5.53 9.32
CA SER A 420 10.08 -6.10 9.54
C SER A 420 9.19 -5.06 10.23
N TRP A 421 7.87 -5.13 10.05
CA TRP A 421 6.95 -4.11 10.61
C TRP A 421 6.95 -4.03 12.14
N ASN A 422 7.48 -5.05 12.83
CA ASN A 422 7.63 -5.08 14.28
C ASN A 422 9.07 -4.85 14.72
N GLY A 423 10.01 -4.66 13.78
CA GLY A 423 11.45 -4.58 14.03
C GLY A 423 12.05 -5.86 14.61
N ILE A 424 11.29 -6.96 14.62
CA ILE A 424 11.72 -8.25 15.14
C ILE A 424 12.36 -9.04 14.00
N GLY A 425 13.51 -9.63 14.33
CA GLY A 425 14.19 -10.54 13.44
C GLY A 425 13.29 -11.71 12.97
N GLN A 426 13.24 -11.99 11.67
CA GLN A 426 12.50 -13.11 11.07
C GLN A 426 13.48 -14.14 10.45
N THR A 427 13.05 -15.39 10.39
CA THR A 427 13.74 -16.54 9.78
C THR A 427 12.74 -17.42 9.01
N CYS A 428 13.21 -18.29 8.10
CA CYS A 428 12.34 -19.21 7.39
C CYS A 428 12.01 -20.40 8.29
N ASN A 429 10.78 -20.46 8.81
CA ASN A 429 10.28 -21.62 9.51
C ASN A 429 9.36 -22.43 8.58
N GLY A 430 9.91 -23.49 8.00
CA GLY A 430 9.23 -24.30 7.01
C GLY A 430 9.19 -23.60 5.65
N ILE A 431 8.03 -23.03 5.31
CA ILE A 431 7.85 -22.23 4.08
C ILE A 431 7.38 -20.80 4.38
N TYR A 432 7.43 -20.35 5.64
CA TYR A 432 6.95 -19.03 6.05
C TYR A 432 7.94 -18.31 6.95
N CYS A 433 7.96 -16.98 6.85
CA CYS A 433 8.68 -16.09 7.74
C CYS A 433 8.08 -16.19 9.13
N ALA A 434 8.89 -16.50 10.13
CA ALA A 434 8.48 -16.52 11.52
C ALA A 434 9.49 -15.72 12.37
N PRO A 435 9.05 -15.18 13.54
CA PRO A 435 9.96 -14.50 14.43
C PRO A 435 11.09 -15.43 14.85
N CYS A 436 12.31 -14.91 14.84
CA CYS A 436 13.45 -15.59 15.42
C CYS A 436 13.23 -15.84 16.91
N ALA A 437 13.70 -16.99 17.38
CA ALA A 437 13.97 -17.24 18.78
C ALA A 437 15.10 -16.33 19.27
N GLU A 438 14.87 -15.68 20.42
CA GLU A 438 15.83 -14.78 21.06
C GLU A 438 16.95 -15.56 21.77
N LEU A 439 18.03 -14.86 22.12
CA LEU A 439 19.12 -15.42 22.94
C LEU A 439 18.58 -16.13 24.19
N GLY A 440 18.93 -17.40 24.37
CA GLY A 440 18.54 -18.25 25.49
C GLY A 440 17.19 -18.97 25.34
N GLN A 441 16.38 -18.64 24.33
CA GLN A 441 15.15 -19.37 24.01
C GLN A 441 15.47 -20.73 23.38
N SER A 442 14.54 -21.68 23.52
CA SER A 442 14.67 -23.01 22.94
C SER A 442 14.58 -22.97 21.41
N CYS A 443 15.31 -23.84 20.73
CA CYS A 443 15.33 -23.94 19.27
C CYS A 443 15.27 -25.41 18.81
N GLY A 444 14.71 -25.65 17.62
CA GLY A 444 14.39 -27.00 17.13
C GLY A 444 15.45 -27.64 16.22
N ALA A 445 16.22 -26.85 15.46
CA ALA A 445 17.14 -27.36 14.44
C ALA A 445 18.53 -26.71 14.53
N GLN A 446 19.59 -27.53 14.41
CA GLN A 446 21.00 -27.07 14.36
C GLN A 446 21.52 -26.86 12.93
N LEU A 447 20.65 -26.89 11.93
CA LEU A 447 21.03 -26.74 10.53
C LEU A 447 20.71 -25.32 10.03
N GLU A 448 21.23 -25.00 8.85
CA GLU A 448 20.81 -23.86 8.03
C GLU A 448 19.26 -23.80 8.01
N GLY A 449 18.65 -22.66 8.37
CA GLY A 449 17.22 -22.59 8.75
C GLY A 449 16.93 -22.72 10.25
N SER A 450 17.88 -22.41 11.14
CA SER A 450 17.63 -22.48 12.59
C SER A 450 16.66 -21.39 13.05
N ASP A 451 15.87 -21.66 14.09
CA ASP A 451 14.98 -20.67 14.71
C ASP A 451 15.75 -19.44 15.25
N CYS A 452 17.08 -19.50 15.39
CA CYS A 452 17.91 -18.44 15.95
C CYS A 452 18.36 -17.42 14.90
N CYS A 453 18.26 -16.13 15.25
CA CYS A 453 18.56 -15.02 14.33
C CYS A 453 20.04 -14.87 13.98
N GLY A 454 20.35 -14.59 12.71
CA GLY A 454 21.70 -14.20 12.28
C GLY A 454 22.67 -15.36 12.08
N TYR A 455 22.18 -16.56 11.75
CA TYR A 455 22.98 -17.74 11.43
C TYR A 455 24.16 -17.44 10.47
N TYR A 456 23.95 -16.49 9.54
CA TYR A 456 24.88 -16.13 8.47
C TYR A 456 25.87 -15.00 8.76
N ASP A 457 25.83 -14.33 9.93
CA ASP A 457 26.83 -13.30 10.24
C ASP A 457 28.14 -13.90 10.77
N PHE A 458 28.80 -14.68 9.91
CA PHE A 458 30.12 -15.29 10.17
C PHE A 458 31.23 -14.22 10.29
N THR A 459 30.95 -12.99 9.82
CA THR A 459 31.92 -11.91 9.75
C THR A 459 32.03 -11.13 11.05
N SER A 460 30.90 -10.73 11.64
CA SER A 460 30.85 -9.95 12.87
C SER A 460 30.86 -10.82 14.13
N GLY A 461 30.26 -12.01 14.07
CA GLY A 461 30.06 -12.85 15.25
C GLY A 461 28.86 -12.53 16.11
N GLU A 462 28.07 -11.54 15.71
CA GLU A 462 26.89 -11.11 16.46
C GLU A 462 25.69 -12.05 16.23
N GLY A 463 25.78 -12.96 15.26
CA GLY A 463 24.78 -13.97 14.96
C GLY A 463 24.53 -14.99 16.08
N LEU A 464 23.25 -15.34 16.28
CA LEU A 464 22.82 -16.44 17.14
C LEU A 464 22.77 -17.76 16.37
N HIS A 465 23.09 -18.87 17.03
CA HIS A 465 22.91 -20.22 16.51
C HIS A 465 22.26 -21.13 17.55
N CYS A 466 21.65 -22.22 17.08
CA CYS A 466 21.00 -23.20 17.93
C CYS A 466 22.02 -24.20 18.51
N GLN A 467 22.30 -24.12 19.82
CA GLN A 467 23.25 -24.99 20.52
C GLN A 467 22.53 -25.95 21.47
N LYS A 468 22.86 -27.25 21.40
CA LYS A 468 22.50 -28.22 22.44
C LYS A 468 23.42 -28.11 23.65
N THR A 469 22.84 -28.20 24.85
CA THR A 469 23.63 -28.38 26.09
C THR A 469 24.41 -29.69 26.06
N ASP A 470 25.59 -29.74 26.69
CA ASP A 470 26.64 -30.79 26.70
C ASP A 470 26.23 -32.28 26.89
N ASP A 471 24.95 -32.59 27.04
CA ASP A 471 24.43 -33.95 27.07
C ASP A 471 23.92 -34.36 25.69
N LEU A 472 24.59 -35.35 25.07
CA LEU A 472 24.26 -35.95 23.78
C LEU A 472 22.81 -36.47 23.68
N PHE A 473 22.13 -36.64 24.81
CA PHE A 473 20.73 -37.09 24.88
C PHE A 473 19.73 -35.99 25.28
N SER A 474 20.20 -34.76 25.51
CA SER A 474 19.33 -33.62 25.80
C SER A 474 18.61 -33.14 24.54
N LEU A 475 17.30 -32.89 24.69
CA LEU A 475 16.47 -32.18 23.70
C LEU A 475 16.51 -30.65 23.90
N ASP A 476 17.21 -30.16 24.93
CA ASP A 476 17.29 -28.73 25.25
C ASP A 476 18.37 -28.07 24.39
N ALA A 477 17.98 -27.65 23.18
CA ALA A 477 18.78 -26.72 22.38
C ALA A 477 18.30 -25.28 22.61
N ARG A 478 19.23 -24.34 22.66
CA ARG A 478 18.96 -22.91 22.88
C ARG A 478 19.74 -22.02 21.91
N CYS A 479 19.20 -20.83 21.63
CA CYS A 479 19.91 -19.81 20.88
C CYS A 479 21.04 -19.20 21.71
N VAL A 480 22.25 -19.16 21.16
CA VAL A 480 23.47 -18.64 21.80
C VAL A 480 24.29 -17.84 20.78
N HIS A 481 25.14 -16.91 21.21
CA HIS A 481 26.05 -16.23 20.28
C HIS A 481 27.11 -17.18 19.75
N LYS A 482 27.43 -17.07 18.46
CA LYS A 482 28.38 -17.96 17.77
C LYS A 482 29.78 -18.02 18.38
N PHE A 483 30.20 -16.95 19.07
CA PHE A 483 31.54 -16.84 19.65
C PHE A 483 31.55 -16.79 21.19
N ASP A 484 30.46 -17.18 21.85
CA ASP A 484 30.49 -17.35 23.30
C ASP A 484 31.40 -18.54 23.66
N ARG A 485 32.32 -18.34 24.62
CA ARG A 485 33.21 -19.42 25.09
C ARG A 485 32.39 -20.63 25.50
N GLY A 486 32.67 -21.77 24.86
CA GLY A 486 31.98 -23.01 25.13
C GLY A 486 30.92 -23.45 24.13
N THR A 487 30.75 -22.71 23.04
CA THR A 487 29.89 -23.11 21.92
C THR A 487 30.55 -24.18 21.05
N TYR A 488 29.76 -25.09 20.49
CA TYR A 488 30.25 -26.11 19.57
C TYR A 488 30.01 -25.68 18.10
N CYS A 489 31.05 -25.62 17.28
CA CYS A 489 30.95 -25.39 15.83
C CYS A 489 30.63 -26.72 15.10
N LEU A 490 29.77 -26.68 14.09
CA LEU A 490 29.50 -27.82 13.20
C LEU A 490 30.54 -27.92 12.08
N TRP A 491 31.03 -26.77 11.60
CA TRP A 491 31.98 -26.70 10.51
C TRP A 491 33.23 -25.89 10.88
N ASP A 492 34.37 -26.33 10.36
CA ASP A 492 35.69 -25.75 10.60
C ASP A 492 35.77 -24.23 10.27
N GLY A 493 35.04 -23.82 9.22
CA GLY A 493 34.98 -22.43 8.79
C GLY A 493 34.24 -21.50 9.75
N GLU A 494 33.38 -22.04 10.63
CA GLU A 494 32.60 -21.25 11.59
C GLU A 494 33.45 -20.69 12.72
N CYS A 495 34.51 -21.41 13.10
CA CYS A 495 35.39 -21.09 14.19
C CYS A 495 36.61 -20.23 13.74
N LYS A 496 36.70 -19.87 12.44
CA LYS A 496 37.75 -19.04 11.77
C LYS A 496 39.23 -19.38 12.02
N SER A 497 39.57 -20.37 12.85
CA SER A 497 40.94 -20.73 13.18
C SER A 497 41.22 -22.22 12.99
N ASN A 498 41.33 -22.61 11.72
CA ASN A 498 42.09 -23.75 11.18
C ASN A 498 42.24 -25.03 12.04
N ASN A 499 41.20 -25.85 12.05
CA ASN A 499 41.16 -27.33 12.06
C ASN A 499 40.37 -27.92 13.22
N CYS A 500 39.12 -28.31 12.96
CA CYS A 500 38.22 -29.12 13.75
C CYS A 500 36.99 -29.56 12.91
N ASN A 501 36.87 -30.87 12.70
CA ASN A 501 35.67 -31.55 12.20
C ASN A 501 34.69 -31.88 13.35
N TRP A 502 33.43 -31.49 13.17
CA TRP A 502 32.17 -31.96 13.78
C TRP A 502 31.95 -31.91 15.31
N LEU A 503 32.94 -31.72 16.19
CA LEU A 503 32.73 -31.80 17.66
C LEU A 503 33.65 -30.87 18.50
N PHE A 504 33.82 -29.58 18.18
CA PHE A 504 34.77 -28.75 18.93
C PHE A 504 34.26 -27.41 19.44
N LYS A 505 34.74 -27.10 20.66
CA LYS A 505 34.42 -25.97 21.51
C LYS A 505 35.20 -24.72 21.05
N CYS A 506 34.53 -23.57 20.92
CA CYS A 506 35.19 -22.29 20.73
C CYS A 506 35.96 -21.89 22.01
N ASP A 507 37.29 -21.72 21.93
CA ASP A 507 38.17 -21.31 23.05
C ASP A 507 38.43 -19.79 23.10
#